data_AF-A0A2S8F1N4-F1
#
_entry.id   AF-A0A2S8F1N4-F1
#
_cell.length_a   1.000
_cell.length_b   1.000
_cell.length_c   1.000
_cell.angle_alpha   90.00
_cell.angle_beta   90.00
_cell.angle_gamma   90.00
#
_symmetry.space_group_name_H-M   'P 1'
#
loop_
_entity.id
_entity.type
_entity.pdbx_description
1 polymer ?
#
loop_
_entity_poly.entity_id
_entity_poly.type
_entity_poly.pdbx_seq_one_letter_code
_entity_poly.pdbx_strand_id
1 'polypeptide(L)'
;MRRTLFILIAVLVVPGLLAVAALLMNSPAFAPFVGLQQSGVGFAMGNSRVDASYGYFGNGDRLAFAIIRIYPPGATQLEMLDDQLVDYNSGGVPLVRGKDGKMQFVALDGMAYLIDDDGVSRYPIEMDEHTDTVGLTRCNTKAEMEAYLRKFSP
;
A
#
# COMPACT_ATOMS: atom_id res chain seq x y z
N MET A 1 -40.80 -37.09 -12.20
CA MET A 1 -40.98 -35.68 -11.81
C MET A 1 -39.78 -35.04 -11.10
N ARG A 2 -38.84 -35.77 -10.47
CA ARG A 2 -37.67 -35.15 -9.79
C ARG A 2 -36.61 -34.52 -10.71
N ARG A 3 -36.41 -35.03 -11.94
CA ARG A 3 -35.35 -34.53 -12.86
C ARG A 3 -35.62 -33.14 -13.44
N THR A 4 -36.88 -32.77 -13.62
CA THR A 4 -37.28 -31.47 -14.22
C THR A 4 -37.03 -30.29 -13.26
N LEU A 5 -37.10 -30.53 -11.95
CA LEU A 5 -36.88 -29.51 -10.92
C LEU A 5 -35.39 -29.13 -10.79
N PHE A 6 -34.47 -30.09 -10.93
CA PHE A 6 -33.02 -29.84 -10.88
C PHE A 6 -32.52 -29.02 -12.08
N ILE A 7 -33.10 -29.23 -13.26
CA ILE A 7 -32.76 -28.48 -14.48
C ILE A 7 -33.20 -27.01 -14.33
N LEU A 8 -34.40 -26.77 -13.78
CA LEU A 8 -34.91 -25.42 -13.54
C LEU A 8 -34.11 -24.62 -12.51
N ILE A 9 -33.61 -25.26 -11.45
CA ILE A 9 -32.75 -24.62 -10.44
C ILE A 9 -31.38 -24.29 -11.07
N ALA A 10 -30.79 -25.20 -11.85
CA ALA A 10 -29.52 -24.95 -12.54
C ALA A 10 -29.61 -23.81 -13.57
N VAL A 11 -30.74 -23.69 -14.29
CA VAL A 11 -30.96 -22.64 -15.30
C VAL A 11 -31.18 -21.25 -14.68
N LEU A 12 -31.61 -21.16 -13.42
CA LEU A 12 -31.82 -19.85 -12.76
C LEU A 12 -30.67 -19.46 -11.82
N VAL A 13 -30.06 -20.42 -11.13
CA VAL A 13 -29.00 -20.14 -10.14
C VAL A 13 -27.65 -19.88 -10.80
N VAL A 14 -27.33 -20.59 -11.89
CA VAL A 14 -26.04 -20.42 -12.58
C VAL A 14 -25.92 -19.06 -13.27
N PRO A 15 -26.92 -18.55 -14.02
CA PRO A 15 -26.83 -17.21 -14.59
C PRO A 15 -26.84 -16.11 -13.51
N GLY A 16 -27.57 -16.31 -12.40
CA GLY A 16 -27.54 -15.38 -11.27
C GLY A 16 -26.16 -15.29 -10.62
N LEU A 17 -25.49 -16.42 -10.40
CA LEU A 17 -24.10 -16.45 -9.89
C LEU A 17 -23.12 -15.82 -10.88
N LEU A 18 -23.26 -16.06 -12.17
CA LEU A 18 -22.41 -15.44 -13.20
C LEU A 18 -22.65 -13.93 -13.31
N ALA A 19 -23.89 -13.48 -13.18
CA ALA A 19 -24.23 -12.05 -13.17
C ALA A 19 -23.65 -11.35 -11.93
N VAL A 20 -23.73 -11.97 -10.74
CA VAL A 20 -23.11 -11.44 -9.52
C VAL A 20 -21.58 -11.42 -9.65
N ALA A 21 -20.97 -12.46 -10.20
CA ALA A 21 -19.53 -12.49 -10.46
C ALA A 21 -19.09 -11.39 -11.45
N ALA A 22 -19.83 -11.19 -12.53
CA ALA A 22 -19.57 -10.13 -13.50
C ALA A 22 -19.80 -8.72 -12.93
N LEU A 23 -20.78 -8.54 -12.05
CA LEU A 23 -21.03 -7.29 -11.35
C LEU A 23 -19.93 -6.98 -10.32
N LEU A 24 -19.41 -8.00 -9.63
CA LEU A 24 -18.27 -7.87 -8.73
C LEU A 24 -16.98 -7.55 -9.50
N MET A 25 -16.73 -8.23 -10.62
CA MET A 25 -15.55 -7.99 -11.47
C MET A 25 -15.56 -6.62 -12.16
N ASN A 26 -16.74 -6.07 -12.47
CA ASN A 26 -16.89 -4.72 -13.02
C ASN A 26 -17.19 -3.67 -11.94
N SER A 27 -17.17 -4.04 -10.66
CA SER A 27 -17.38 -3.06 -9.61
C SER A 27 -16.14 -2.15 -9.54
N PRO A 28 -16.32 -0.82 -9.42
CA PRO A 28 -15.20 0.12 -9.31
C PRO A 28 -14.32 -0.13 -8.08
N ALA A 29 -14.76 -0.99 -7.15
CA ALA A 29 -13.96 -1.48 -6.02
C ALA A 29 -12.82 -2.44 -6.44
N PHE A 30 -12.90 -3.08 -7.61
CA PHE A 30 -11.84 -3.95 -8.18
C PHE A 30 -11.03 -3.28 -9.30
N ALA A 31 -11.45 -2.11 -9.77
CA ALA A 31 -10.70 -1.26 -10.71
C ALA A 31 -9.58 -0.37 -10.11
N PRO A 32 -9.32 -0.26 -8.78
CA PRO A 32 -8.47 0.83 -8.27
C PRO A 32 -6.98 0.65 -8.57
N PHE A 33 -6.57 -0.48 -9.15
CA PHE A 33 -5.17 -0.78 -9.45
C PHE A 33 -4.77 -0.55 -10.91
N VAL A 34 -5.73 -0.30 -11.81
CA VAL A 34 -5.43 -0.08 -13.22
C VAL A 34 -4.63 1.22 -13.35
N GLY A 35 -3.37 1.10 -13.79
CA GLY A 35 -2.46 2.23 -13.92
C GLY A 35 -1.69 2.60 -12.66
N LEU A 36 -1.77 1.80 -11.58
CA LEU A 36 -0.89 1.93 -10.43
C LEU A 36 0.52 1.46 -10.80
N GLN A 37 1.48 2.38 -10.73
CA GLN A 37 2.91 2.09 -10.89
C GLN A 37 3.59 2.09 -9.52
N GLN A 38 4.62 1.28 -9.36
CA GLN A 38 5.36 1.19 -8.10
C GLN A 38 6.85 1.40 -8.31
N SER A 39 7.48 2.07 -7.35
CA SER A 39 8.93 2.18 -7.25
C SER A 39 9.37 2.01 -5.80
N GLY A 40 10.64 1.71 -5.59
CA GLY A 40 11.19 1.61 -4.24
C GLY A 40 12.67 1.92 -4.21
N VAL A 41 13.14 2.37 -3.04
CA VAL A 41 14.54 2.69 -2.77
C VAL A 41 14.87 2.33 -1.33
N GLY A 42 16.02 1.70 -1.14
CA GLY A 42 16.62 1.47 0.17
C GLY A 42 17.79 2.42 0.40
N PHE A 43 17.89 3.00 1.58
CA PHE A 43 18.98 3.91 1.96
C PHE A 43 19.28 3.81 3.46
N ALA A 44 20.40 4.42 3.88
CA ALA A 44 20.79 4.48 5.29
C ALA A 44 20.30 5.77 5.93
N MET A 45 19.88 5.69 7.21
CA MET A 45 19.55 6.82 8.06
C MET A 45 20.31 6.65 9.39
N GLY A 46 21.46 7.31 9.52
CA GLY A 46 22.39 7.04 10.62
C GLY A 46 22.81 5.56 10.61
N ASN A 47 22.58 4.85 11.72
CA ASN A 47 22.85 3.41 11.84
C ASN A 47 21.66 2.52 11.44
N SER A 48 20.56 3.11 11.00
CA SER A 48 19.34 2.40 10.60
C SER A 48 19.29 2.23 9.08
N ARG A 49 18.61 1.20 8.61
CA ARG A 49 18.24 1.06 7.21
C ARG A 49 16.80 1.56 7.03
N VAL A 50 16.54 2.22 5.91
CA VAL A 50 15.21 2.65 5.51
C VAL A 50 14.89 2.06 4.15
N ASP A 51 13.74 1.42 4.02
CA ASP A 51 13.17 1.04 2.73
C ASP A 51 11.91 1.88 2.48
N ALA A 52 11.91 2.62 1.38
CA ALA A 52 10.78 3.42 0.94
C ALA A 52 10.19 2.82 -0.34
N SER A 53 8.88 2.59 -0.34
CA SER A 53 8.10 2.10 -1.47
C SER A 53 7.00 3.10 -1.79
N TYR A 54 6.78 3.36 -3.07
CA TYR A 54 5.85 4.38 -3.53
C TYR A 54 4.93 3.80 -4.59
N GLY A 55 3.66 4.17 -4.52
CA GLY A 55 2.66 3.91 -5.56
C GLY A 55 2.23 5.21 -6.22
N TYR A 56 2.09 5.21 -7.55
CA TYR A 56 1.70 6.38 -8.33
C TYR A 56 0.61 6.05 -9.36
N PHE A 57 -0.23 7.04 -9.66
CA PHE A 57 -1.13 7.03 -10.81
C PHE A 57 -0.66 8.03 -11.87
N GLY A 58 -1.15 7.88 -13.10
CA GLY A 58 -0.92 8.85 -14.17
C GLY A 58 0.55 9.00 -14.56
N ASN A 59 1.33 7.92 -14.61
CA ASN A 59 2.77 7.95 -14.92
C ASN A 59 3.66 8.75 -13.95
N GLY A 60 3.20 8.97 -12.72
CA GLY A 60 3.97 9.70 -11.69
C GLY A 60 3.32 11.00 -11.24
N ASP A 61 2.30 11.49 -11.95
CA ASP A 61 1.64 12.76 -11.68
C ASP A 61 0.95 12.84 -10.32
N ARG A 62 0.54 11.68 -9.76
CA ARG A 62 -0.16 11.63 -8.48
C ARG A 62 0.33 10.49 -7.62
N LEU A 63 0.79 10.81 -6.41
CA LEU A 63 1.08 9.80 -5.38
C LEU A 63 -0.23 9.09 -4.96
N ALA A 64 -0.22 7.76 -5.04
CA ALA A 64 -1.26 6.92 -4.46
C ALA A 64 -0.95 6.64 -2.99
N PHE A 65 0.29 6.22 -2.69
CA PHE A 65 0.78 6.00 -1.33
C PHE A 65 2.31 6.09 -1.29
N ALA A 66 2.85 6.35 -0.10
CA ALA A 66 4.26 6.11 0.22
C ALA A 66 4.36 5.27 1.50
N ILE A 67 5.15 4.21 1.51
CA ILE A 67 5.43 3.39 2.69
C ILE A 67 6.91 3.52 2.98
N ILE A 68 7.25 3.98 4.17
CA ILE A 68 8.61 4.26 4.59
C ILE A 68 8.87 3.44 5.84
N ARG A 69 9.58 2.33 5.70
CA ARG A 69 9.94 1.44 6.81
C ARG A 69 11.34 1.74 7.30
N ILE A 70 11.46 2.13 8.56
CA ILE A 70 12.73 2.33 9.27
C ILE A 70 13.01 1.08 10.09
N TYR A 71 14.04 0.32 9.75
CA TYR A 71 14.46 -0.85 10.53
C TYR A 71 15.36 -0.45 11.70
N PRO A 72 15.30 -1.19 12.83
CA PRO A 72 16.20 -0.94 13.94
C PRO A 72 17.67 -1.10 13.53
N PRO A 73 18.60 -0.38 14.19
CA PRO A 73 20.02 -0.52 13.92
C PRO A 73 20.50 -1.98 14.06
N GLY A 74 21.17 -2.48 13.01
CA GLY A 74 21.68 -3.85 12.98
C GLY A 74 20.68 -4.92 12.55
N ALA A 75 19.47 -4.55 12.12
CA ALA A 75 18.51 -5.50 11.55
C ALA A 75 19.12 -6.31 10.40
N THR A 76 18.97 -7.62 10.47
CA THR A 76 19.48 -8.58 9.49
C THR A 76 18.54 -8.68 8.29
N GLN A 77 19.05 -9.17 7.15
CA GLN A 77 18.20 -9.39 5.96
C GLN A 77 17.03 -10.33 6.23
N LEU A 78 17.21 -11.33 7.10
CA LEU A 78 16.15 -12.26 7.44
C LEU A 78 15.04 -11.57 8.23
N GLU A 79 15.39 -10.73 9.21
CA GLU A 79 14.41 -9.94 9.98
C GLU A 79 13.67 -8.91 9.10
N MET A 80 14.35 -8.34 8.10
CA MET A 80 13.72 -7.43 7.14
C MET A 80 12.78 -8.16 6.17
N LEU A 81 13.07 -9.42 5.81
CA LEU A 81 12.19 -10.25 4.99
C LEU A 81 10.97 -10.75 5.77
N ASP A 82 11.11 -10.96 7.08
CA ASP A 82 10.03 -11.33 7.99
C ASP A 82 9.40 -10.11 8.68
N ASP A 83 9.33 -8.98 7.97
CA ASP A 83 8.75 -7.75 8.51
C ASP A 83 7.25 -7.93 8.75
N GLN A 84 6.87 -8.04 10.01
CA GLN A 84 5.48 -8.22 10.40
C GLN A 84 4.65 -6.94 10.23
N LEU A 85 5.26 -5.77 10.02
CA LEU A 85 4.55 -4.50 9.94
C LEU A 85 4.09 -4.16 8.52
N VAL A 86 4.68 -4.76 7.48
CA VAL A 86 4.36 -4.47 6.08
C VAL A 86 4.31 -5.76 5.25
N ASP A 87 3.27 -5.92 4.44
CA ASP A 87 3.15 -7.03 3.50
C ASP A 87 3.01 -6.50 2.06
N TYR A 88 4.03 -6.73 1.25
CA TYR A 88 4.09 -6.36 -0.17
C TYR A 88 3.52 -7.44 -1.11
N ASN A 89 3.18 -8.64 -0.62
CA ASN A 89 2.76 -9.79 -1.46
C ASN A 89 1.27 -9.83 -1.76
N SER A 90 0.53 -8.79 -1.40
CA SER A 90 -0.94 -8.71 -1.43
C SER A 90 -1.58 -8.52 -2.81
N GLY A 91 -0.82 -8.76 -3.89
CA GLY A 91 -1.35 -8.73 -5.26
C GLY A 91 -1.58 -7.34 -5.85
N GLY A 92 -1.04 -6.28 -5.23
CA GLY A 92 -0.96 -4.96 -5.89
C GLY A 92 -0.91 -3.75 -4.96
N VAL A 93 -1.52 -3.82 -3.77
CA VAL A 93 -1.48 -2.72 -2.79
C VAL A 93 -1.03 -3.23 -1.44
N PRO A 94 0.11 -2.74 -0.91
CA PRO A 94 0.67 -3.28 0.30
C PRO A 94 -0.29 -3.18 1.49
N LEU A 95 -0.11 -4.06 2.46
CA LEU A 95 -0.77 -3.95 3.75
C LEU A 95 0.21 -3.42 4.78
N VAL A 96 -0.31 -2.64 5.73
CA VAL A 96 0.40 -2.18 6.90
C VAL A 96 -0.31 -2.65 8.17
N ARG A 97 0.44 -2.97 9.21
CA ARG A 97 -0.14 -3.39 10.48
C ARG A 97 -0.72 -2.19 11.23
N GLY A 98 -2.03 -2.23 11.48
CA GLY A 98 -2.73 -1.24 12.29
C GLY A 98 -2.40 -1.38 13.78
N LYS A 99 -2.79 -0.37 14.57
CA LYS A 99 -2.66 -0.38 16.05
C LYS A 99 -3.44 -1.51 16.72
N ASP A 100 -4.45 -2.04 16.04
CA ASP A 100 -5.23 -3.21 16.47
C ASP A 100 -4.52 -4.55 16.18
N GLY A 101 -3.29 -4.50 15.65
CA GLY A 101 -2.47 -5.67 15.32
C GLY A 101 -2.88 -6.35 14.02
N LYS A 102 -3.88 -5.84 13.28
CA LYS A 102 -4.35 -6.45 12.03
C LYS A 102 -3.68 -5.79 10.83
N MET A 103 -3.46 -6.58 9.76
CA MET A 103 -3.02 -6.05 8.49
C MET A 103 -4.18 -5.34 7.79
N GLN A 104 -3.93 -4.12 7.33
CA GLN A 104 -4.91 -3.26 6.67
C GLN A 104 -4.31 -2.76 5.35
N PHE A 105 -5.12 -2.68 4.30
CA PHE A 105 -4.67 -2.08 3.04
C PHE A 105 -4.26 -0.62 3.26
N VAL A 106 -3.16 -0.22 2.62
CA VAL A 106 -2.86 1.21 2.52
C VAL A 106 -3.91 1.90 1.65
N ALA A 107 -4.38 3.05 2.10
CA ALA A 107 -5.26 3.89 1.32
C ALA A 107 -4.50 4.48 0.11
N LEU A 108 -5.20 4.62 -1.02
CA LEU A 108 -4.68 5.11 -2.29
C LEU A 108 -5.02 6.59 -2.53
N ASP A 109 -4.92 7.38 -1.47
CA ASP A 109 -5.39 8.76 -1.35
C ASP A 109 -4.24 9.75 -1.08
N GLY A 110 -3.00 9.39 -1.44
CA GLY A 110 -1.84 10.26 -1.29
C GLY A 110 -1.27 10.27 0.14
N MET A 111 -1.40 9.17 0.87
CA MET A 111 -0.90 9.08 2.24
C MET A 111 0.52 8.50 2.28
N ALA A 112 1.39 9.11 3.09
CA ALA A 112 2.66 8.54 3.51
C ALA A 112 2.52 7.83 4.86
N TYR A 113 3.02 6.61 4.93
CA TYR A 113 3.05 5.75 6.11
C TYR A 113 4.50 5.61 6.56
N LEU A 114 4.86 6.27 7.66
CA LEU A 114 6.16 6.13 8.30
C LEU A 114 6.05 5.04 9.37
N ILE A 115 6.86 4.00 9.24
CA ILE A 115 6.74 2.76 10.00
C ILE A 115 8.06 2.47 10.71
N ASP A 116 8.00 2.35 12.02
CA ASP A 116 9.10 1.95 12.87
C ASP A 116 8.62 1.00 13.97
N ASP A 117 9.47 0.73 14.96
CA ASP A 117 9.15 -0.17 16.07
C ASP A 117 8.06 0.39 17.00
N ASP A 118 7.81 1.71 16.98
CA ASP A 118 6.73 2.36 17.74
C ASP A 118 5.37 2.23 17.02
N GLY A 119 5.40 1.90 15.73
CA GLY A 119 4.23 1.59 14.91
C GLY A 119 4.13 2.44 13.63
N VAL A 120 2.91 2.76 13.23
CA VAL A 120 2.61 3.45 11.96
C VAL A 120 2.12 4.88 12.21
N SER A 121 2.91 5.85 11.73
CA SER A 121 2.53 7.26 11.61
C SER A 121 2.05 7.55 10.18
N ARG A 122 1.02 8.39 10.04
CA ARG A 122 0.41 8.70 8.73
C ARG A 122 0.47 10.19 8.46
N TYR A 123 0.85 10.57 7.25
CA TYR A 123 0.96 11.96 6.80
C TYR A 123 0.22 12.11 5.47
N PRO A 124 -0.77 13.00 5.37
CA PRO A 124 -1.31 13.37 4.07
C PRO A 124 -0.24 14.08 3.26
N ILE A 125 -0.04 13.65 2.01
CA ILE A 125 0.94 14.22 1.11
C ILE A 125 0.22 14.63 -0.17
N GLU A 126 0.24 15.93 -0.45
CA GLU A 126 -0.09 16.46 -1.76
C GLU A 126 1.19 16.49 -2.59
N MET A 127 1.47 15.40 -3.31
CA MET A 127 2.57 15.38 -4.27
C MET A 127 2.08 15.85 -5.64
N ASP A 128 2.79 16.82 -6.21
CA ASP A 128 2.74 17.21 -7.60
C ASP A 128 4.01 16.76 -8.35
N GLU A 129 4.11 17.11 -9.63
CA GLU A 129 5.28 16.85 -10.49
C GLU A 129 6.61 17.45 -9.98
N HIS A 130 6.56 18.29 -8.94
CA HIS A 130 7.74 18.90 -8.32
C HIS A 130 8.12 18.26 -6.99
N THR A 131 7.41 17.21 -6.57
CA THR A 131 7.65 16.62 -5.27
C THR A 131 8.85 15.68 -5.29
N ASP A 132 9.94 16.13 -4.67
CA ASP A 132 11.20 15.40 -4.63
C ASP A 132 11.12 14.23 -3.63
N THR A 133 11.17 12.97 -4.09
CA THR A 133 11.30 11.81 -3.19
C THR A 133 12.75 11.60 -2.74
N VAL A 134 13.74 12.17 -3.42
CA VAL A 134 15.18 12.04 -3.10
C VAL A 134 15.50 12.77 -1.81
N GLY A 135 14.78 13.83 -1.45
CA GLY A 135 15.01 14.55 -0.19
C GLY A 135 14.91 13.66 1.06
N LEU A 136 14.10 12.59 1.04
CA LEU A 136 14.04 11.61 2.13
C LEU A 136 15.39 10.91 2.37
N THR A 137 16.15 10.64 1.31
CA THR A 137 17.47 9.98 1.40
C THR A 137 18.55 10.85 2.04
N ARG A 138 18.27 12.15 2.20
CA ARG A 138 19.18 13.12 2.83
C ARG A 138 18.90 13.29 4.33
N CYS A 139 17.83 12.67 4.83
CA CYS A 139 17.48 12.72 6.25
C CYS A 139 18.35 11.73 7.04
N ASN A 140 18.97 12.20 8.11
CA ASN A 140 19.80 11.40 9.01
C ASN A 140 19.04 10.96 10.27
N THR A 141 17.83 11.50 10.51
CA THR A 141 17.00 11.16 11.66
C THR A 141 15.54 11.00 11.28
N LYS A 142 14.79 10.24 12.09
CA LYS A 142 13.32 10.12 11.96
C LYS A 142 12.64 11.49 11.98
N ALA A 143 13.06 12.37 12.89
CA ALA A 143 12.50 13.71 13.02
C ALA A 143 12.69 14.55 11.74
N GLU A 144 13.84 14.42 11.07
CA GLU A 144 14.08 15.06 9.77
C GLU A 144 13.17 14.50 8.68
N MET A 145 12.95 13.18 8.64
CA MET A 145 12.02 12.56 7.70
C MET A 145 10.59 13.03 7.93
N GLU A 146 10.12 13.06 9.18
CA GLU A 146 8.80 13.58 9.51
C GLU A 146 8.65 15.05 9.12
N ALA A 147 9.66 15.88 9.43
CA ALA A 147 9.67 17.28 9.03
C ALA A 147 9.68 17.45 7.51
N TYR A 148 10.36 16.56 6.78
CA TYR A 148 10.38 16.53 5.33
C TYR A 148 9.00 16.20 4.75
N LEU A 149 8.37 15.13 5.22
CA LEU A 149 7.04 14.71 4.78
C LEU A 149 5.99 15.79 5.02
N ARG A 150 6.05 16.48 6.17
CA ARG A 150 5.13 17.57 6.51
C ARG A 150 5.23 18.79 5.57
N LYS A 151 6.30 18.97 4.80
CA LYS A 151 6.40 20.06 3.82
C LYS A 151 5.38 19.93 2.69
N PHE A 152 4.92 18.71 2.46
CA PHE A 152 3.98 18.36 1.40
C PHE A 152 2.59 18.08 1.95
N SER A 153 2.37 18.26 3.26
CA SER A 153 1.05 18.15 3.84
C SER A 153 0.23 19.41 3.55
N PRO A 154 -1.06 19.26 3.18
CA PRO A 154 -1.96 20.40 2.96
C PRO A 154 -2.30 21.16 4.25
#